data_AF-A0A355VZ27-F1
#
_entry.id   AF-A0A355VZ27-F1
#
_cell.length_a   1.000
_cell.length_b   1.000
_cell.length_c   1.000
_cell.angle_alpha   90.00
_cell.angle_beta   90.00
_cell.angle_gamma   90.00
#
_symmetry.space_group_name_H-M   'P 1'
#
loop_
_entity.id
_entity.type
_entity.pdbx_description
1 polymer ?
#
loop_
_entity_poly.entity_id
_entity_poly.type
_entity_poly.pdbx_seq_one_letter_code
_entity_poly.pdbx_strand_id
1 'polypeptide(L)'
;MSDSSSQPYSAPYFIKYNPALVAEFGSQNAVLLFDRLEYWFSKTKNEFYKFIEPCDHPCYRKGDSWCEELGFSRPVFRTAFDKIGMRYISKTAFEKESNPFKGKLFAYYQDRKSNKTIFVRNNSLLAELYVRLKDIIQKTVKAIKPTVEKTLKTFQPRAGGLIQPYVRATKDKQINTSYKKGGDCFSKEVGAGQLSDQQSKIVLEMKAIWEEEIGSRGLVALTPDFSQRMLRAYEGLFQGSLDRWRAYCLKIASSKFLMGEKAGTNYQLRLPVALTETFKIQLEEGRYELSTRETSVDRQRKLESERLKLIAVKTERGKKRIEDLKREKVDHEKRLIMKRERALSLDEMKTYKQAFEGLMTESDCSKGAWFREKGWDDFSVKLDFQVFLWDQLKETLTMKDLERPDLDERILELEKLAA
;
A
#
# COMPACT_ATOMS: atom_id res chain seq x y z
N MET A 1 -30.94 1.75 -23.05
CA MET A 1 -29.63 1.08 -23.23
C MET A 1 -28.60 2.03 -22.67
N SER A 2 -28.10 1.71 -21.48
CA SER A 2 -27.37 2.66 -20.64
C SER A 2 -25.92 2.21 -20.57
N ASP A 3 -25.08 2.84 -21.38
CA ASP A 3 -23.65 2.60 -21.41
C ASP A 3 -23.01 3.10 -20.11
N SER A 4 -22.60 2.15 -19.28
CA SER A 4 -21.86 2.38 -18.04
C SER A 4 -20.36 2.41 -18.37
N SER A 5 -19.87 3.56 -18.81
CA SER A 5 -18.43 3.77 -19.00
C SER A 5 -17.91 4.85 -18.06
N SER A 6 -17.19 4.42 -17.03
CA SER A 6 -15.88 4.92 -16.60
C SER A 6 -15.71 4.84 -15.07
N GLN A 7 -15.39 3.64 -14.58
CA GLN A 7 -14.71 3.53 -13.29
C GLN A 7 -13.27 4.04 -13.44
N PRO A 8 -12.78 4.95 -12.57
CA PRO A 8 -11.44 5.55 -12.70
C PRO A 8 -10.27 4.62 -12.32
N TYR A 9 -10.53 3.32 -12.14
CA TYR A 9 -9.53 2.32 -11.78
C TYR A 9 -9.59 1.12 -12.73
N SER A 10 -9.20 1.32 -13.99
CA SER A 10 -8.67 0.20 -14.77
C SER A 10 -7.22 -0.02 -14.33
N ALA A 11 -7.03 -0.56 -13.12
CA ALA A 11 -5.76 -1.17 -12.79
C ALA A 11 -5.66 -2.46 -13.63
N PRO A 12 -4.62 -2.69 -14.44
CA PRO A 12 -4.38 -3.99 -15.07
C PRO A 12 -4.09 -5.12 -14.05
N TYR A 13 -4.20 -4.81 -12.75
CA TYR A 13 -3.79 -5.62 -11.61
C TYR A 13 -4.87 -5.67 -10.52
N PHE A 14 -6.14 -5.82 -10.89
CA PHE A 14 -7.19 -6.06 -9.90
C PHE A 14 -6.90 -7.39 -9.16
N ILE A 15 -6.53 -7.29 -7.88
CA ILE A 15 -6.36 -8.47 -7.01
C ILE A 15 -7.75 -8.89 -6.56
N LYS A 16 -8.21 -10.04 -7.04
CA LYS A 16 -9.49 -10.63 -6.64
C LYS A 16 -9.38 -11.24 -5.24
N TYR A 17 -9.28 -10.40 -4.23
CA TYR A 17 -9.17 -10.83 -2.84
C TYR A 17 -10.39 -11.65 -2.41
N ASN A 18 -10.17 -12.92 -2.04
CA ASN A 18 -11.22 -13.77 -1.47
C ASN A 18 -11.03 -13.93 0.05
N PRO A 19 -11.83 -13.26 0.89
CA PRO A 19 -11.68 -13.34 2.35
C PRO A 19 -11.90 -14.76 2.90
N ALA A 20 -12.61 -15.64 2.19
CA ALA A 20 -12.79 -17.03 2.61
C ALA A 20 -11.46 -17.81 2.68
N LEU A 21 -10.47 -17.41 1.88
CA LEU A 21 -9.13 -18.01 1.88
C LEU A 21 -8.30 -17.61 3.11
N VAL A 22 -8.69 -16.55 3.84
CA VAL A 22 -7.97 -16.15 5.07
C VAL A 22 -8.11 -17.22 6.13
N ALA A 23 -9.28 -17.86 6.24
CA ALA A 23 -9.50 -18.96 7.17
C ALA A 23 -8.66 -20.20 6.79
N GLU A 24 -8.47 -20.45 5.50
CA GLU A 24 -7.69 -21.59 4.99
C GLU A 24 -6.18 -21.38 5.19
N PHE A 25 -5.66 -20.20 4.85
CA PHE A 25 -4.21 -19.93 4.87
C PHE A 25 -3.72 -19.31 6.18
N GLY A 26 -4.64 -18.80 7.02
CA GLY A 26 -4.33 -18.17 8.30
C GLY A 26 -3.56 -16.84 8.18
N SER A 27 -3.53 -16.22 6.99
CA SER A 27 -2.81 -14.96 6.76
C SER A 27 -3.37 -14.21 5.56
N GLN A 28 -3.66 -12.92 5.72
CA GLN A 28 -4.08 -12.04 4.63
C GLN A 28 -3.01 -11.91 3.53
N ASN A 29 -1.73 -11.85 3.92
CA ASN A 29 -0.62 -11.73 2.97
C ASN A 29 -0.47 -13.00 2.12
N ALA A 30 -0.78 -14.17 2.69
CA ALA A 30 -0.79 -15.44 1.95
C ALA A 30 -1.91 -15.49 0.91
N VAL A 31 -3.09 -14.92 1.21
CA VAL A 31 -4.20 -14.80 0.25
C VAL A 31 -3.83 -13.88 -0.91
N LEU A 32 -3.27 -12.70 -0.63
CA LEU A 32 -2.84 -11.77 -1.67
C LEU A 32 -1.79 -12.39 -2.60
N LEU A 33 -0.82 -13.10 -2.01
CA LEU A 33 0.21 -13.81 -2.77
C LEU A 33 -0.38 -14.97 -3.60
N PHE A 34 -1.30 -15.74 -3.02
CA PHE A 34 -2.02 -16.82 -3.71
C PHE A 34 -2.74 -16.28 -4.96
N ASP A 35 -3.52 -15.20 -4.82
CA ASP A 35 -4.28 -14.63 -5.93
C ASP A 35 -3.36 -14.15 -7.07
N ARG A 36 -2.18 -13.60 -6.74
CA ARG A 36 -1.21 -13.18 -7.74
C ARG A 36 -0.47 -14.35 -8.37
N LEU A 37 -0.13 -15.39 -7.62
CA LEU A 37 0.44 -16.61 -8.20
C LEU A 37 -0.53 -17.20 -9.23
N GLU A 38 -1.81 -17.33 -8.90
CA GLU A 38 -2.84 -17.80 -9.84
C GLU A 38 -2.98 -16.92 -11.08
N TYR A 39 -2.88 -15.59 -10.93
CA TYR A 39 -2.83 -14.70 -12.09
C TYR A 39 -1.66 -15.02 -13.02
N TRP A 40 -0.44 -15.17 -12.48
CA TRP A 40 0.73 -15.48 -13.28
C TRP A 40 0.66 -16.88 -13.92
N PHE A 41 0.12 -17.88 -13.22
CA PHE A 41 -0.18 -19.21 -13.78
C PHE A 41 -1.36 -19.21 -14.77
N SER A 42 -2.22 -18.18 -14.79
CA SER A 42 -3.22 -18.04 -15.87
C SER A 42 -2.58 -17.59 -17.18
N LYS A 43 -1.44 -16.90 -17.11
CA LYS A 43 -0.68 -16.42 -18.27
C LYS A 43 0.35 -17.45 -18.75
N THR A 44 0.73 -18.39 -17.89
CA THR A 44 1.82 -19.36 -18.13
C THR A 44 1.37 -20.74 -17.68
N LYS A 45 1.52 -21.79 -18.51
CA LYS A 45 0.83 -23.08 -18.32
C LYS A 45 0.93 -23.64 -16.88
N ASN A 46 2.14 -23.91 -16.38
CA ASN A 46 2.36 -24.56 -15.09
C ASN A 46 3.66 -24.14 -14.37
N GLU A 47 4.52 -23.38 -15.05
CA GLU A 47 5.77 -22.88 -14.50
C GLU A 47 6.06 -21.49 -15.05
N PHE A 48 6.63 -20.64 -14.22
CA PHE A 48 7.18 -19.35 -14.63
C PHE A 48 8.31 -18.93 -13.71
N TYR A 49 9.15 -18.01 -14.18
CA TYR A 49 10.16 -17.40 -13.32
C TYR A 49 9.72 -16.00 -12.88
N LYS A 50 10.08 -15.61 -11.67
CA LYS A 50 9.91 -14.24 -11.17
C LYS A 50 10.88 -13.97 -10.03
N PHE A 51 11.30 -12.71 -9.89
CA PHE A 51 12.23 -12.32 -8.83
C PHE A 51 11.49 -12.07 -7.52
N ILE A 52 12.09 -12.48 -6.40
CA ILE A 52 11.50 -12.22 -5.08
C ILE A 52 11.71 -10.75 -4.70
N GLU A 53 12.92 -10.25 -4.87
CA GLU A 53 13.34 -8.89 -4.54
C GLU A 53 14.07 -8.25 -5.72
N PRO A 54 14.24 -6.92 -5.75
CA PRO A 54 15.08 -6.23 -6.71
C PRO A 54 16.49 -6.83 -6.78
N CYS A 55 17.01 -7.06 -7.98
CA CYS A 55 18.34 -7.64 -8.16
C CYS A 55 19.03 -7.17 -9.44
N ASP A 56 20.35 -7.24 -9.44
CA ASP A 56 21.20 -6.86 -10.58
C ASP A 56 21.28 -8.02 -11.61
N HIS A 57 20.13 -8.45 -12.11
CA HIS A 57 20.05 -9.51 -13.12
C HIS A 57 19.69 -8.92 -14.50
N PRO A 58 20.30 -9.35 -15.63
CA PRO A 58 20.02 -8.78 -16.96
C PRO A 58 18.55 -8.85 -17.39
N CYS A 59 17.83 -9.87 -16.94
CA CYS A 59 16.40 -10.04 -17.20
C CYS A 59 15.47 -9.35 -16.19
N TYR A 60 16.00 -8.63 -15.20
CA TYR A 60 15.21 -7.91 -14.21
C TYR A 60 14.89 -6.48 -14.69
N ARG A 61 13.65 -6.04 -14.51
CA ARG A 61 13.24 -4.65 -14.68
C ARG A 61 12.62 -4.13 -13.37
N LYS A 62 12.78 -2.84 -13.12
CA LYS A 62 12.19 -2.20 -11.93
C LYS A 62 10.67 -2.42 -11.89
N GLY A 63 10.16 -2.96 -10.78
CA GLY A 63 8.76 -3.33 -10.61
C GLY A 63 8.44 -4.80 -10.90
N ASP A 64 9.38 -5.59 -11.43
CA ASP A 64 9.14 -7.00 -11.76
C ASP A 64 9.25 -7.94 -10.54
N SER A 65 9.77 -7.47 -9.40
CA SER A 65 9.91 -8.31 -8.21
C SER A 65 8.61 -8.46 -7.42
N TRP A 66 8.46 -9.56 -6.69
CA TRP A 66 7.34 -9.75 -5.77
C TRP A 66 7.28 -8.69 -4.67
N CYS A 67 8.44 -8.29 -4.14
CA CYS A 67 8.52 -7.23 -3.13
C CYS A 67 7.98 -5.88 -3.63
N GLU A 68 8.26 -5.52 -4.89
CA GLU A 68 7.73 -4.29 -5.48
C GLU A 68 6.25 -4.41 -5.87
N GLU A 69 5.86 -5.54 -6.49
CA GLU A 69 4.49 -5.75 -6.97
C GLU A 69 3.46 -5.84 -5.84
N LEU A 70 3.83 -6.49 -4.73
CA LEU A 70 2.94 -6.70 -3.59
C LEU A 70 3.22 -5.74 -2.42
N GLY A 71 4.27 -4.92 -2.49
CA GLY A 71 4.73 -4.11 -1.36
C GLY A 71 5.23 -4.93 -0.17
N PHE A 72 5.65 -6.19 -0.40
CA PHE A 72 6.15 -7.07 0.65
C PHE A 72 7.63 -6.85 0.90
N SER A 73 8.06 -6.99 2.15
CA SER A 73 9.48 -7.24 2.44
C SER A 73 9.80 -8.71 2.16
N ARG A 74 11.06 -9.03 1.90
CA ARG A 74 11.51 -10.42 1.67
C ARG A 74 11.11 -11.38 2.79
N PRO A 75 11.23 -11.04 4.09
CA PRO A 75 10.75 -11.90 5.19
C PRO A 75 9.22 -12.12 5.17
N VAL A 76 8.46 -11.08 4.82
CA VAL A 76 6.99 -11.16 4.72
C VAL A 76 6.58 -12.06 3.57
N PHE A 77 7.21 -11.92 2.40
CA PHE A 77 6.99 -12.82 1.26
C PHE A 77 7.28 -14.28 1.64
N ARG A 78 8.41 -14.54 2.29
CA ARG A 78 8.79 -15.91 2.72
C ARG A 78 7.76 -16.50 3.68
N THR A 79 7.36 -15.74 4.69
CA THR A 79 6.39 -16.18 5.70
C THR A 79 5.01 -16.43 5.07
N ALA A 80 4.60 -15.57 4.13
CA ALA A 80 3.35 -15.74 3.38
C ALA A 80 3.42 -16.97 2.46
N PHE A 81 4.52 -17.15 1.75
CA PHE A 81 4.72 -18.29 0.85
C PHE A 81 4.76 -19.62 1.60
N ASP A 82 5.41 -19.69 2.77
CA ASP A 82 5.48 -20.92 3.59
C ASP A 82 4.09 -21.43 4.04
N LYS A 83 3.06 -20.56 4.04
CA LYS A 83 1.68 -20.97 4.30
C LYS A 83 1.08 -21.74 3.12
N ILE A 84 1.41 -21.37 1.89
CA ILE A 84 0.78 -21.87 0.66
C ILE A 84 1.67 -22.76 -0.22
N GLY A 85 2.98 -22.81 0.03
CA GLY A 85 3.94 -23.48 -0.84
C GLY A 85 5.24 -23.94 -0.16
N MET A 86 6.02 -24.73 -0.90
CA MET A 86 7.32 -25.28 -0.49
C MET A 86 8.50 -24.61 -1.20
N ARG A 87 9.60 -24.37 -0.47
CA ARG A 87 10.79 -23.70 -0.99
C ARG A 87 11.97 -24.65 -1.13
N TYR A 88 12.63 -24.61 -2.26
CA TYR A 88 13.82 -25.40 -2.54
C TYR A 88 15.00 -24.52 -2.92
N ILE A 89 16.19 -24.91 -2.48
CA ILE A 89 17.42 -24.16 -2.72
C ILE A 89 17.92 -24.35 -4.16
N SER A 90 17.57 -25.48 -4.80
CA SER A 90 17.99 -25.79 -6.17
C SER A 90 16.95 -26.63 -6.91
N LYS A 91 17.02 -26.60 -8.26
CA LYS A 91 16.26 -27.50 -9.13
C LYS A 91 16.48 -28.98 -8.79
N THR A 92 17.74 -29.37 -8.55
CA THR A 92 18.10 -30.74 -8.17
C THR A 92 17.47 -31.18 -6.84
N ALA A 93 17.32 -30.26 -5.87
CA ALA A 93 16.67 -30.55 -4.60
C ALA A 93 15.15 -30.74 -4.76
N PHE A 94 14.55 -30.03 -5.72
CA PHE A 94 13.14 -30.17 -6.06
C PHE A 94 12.86 -31.51 -6.76
N GLU A 95 13.67 -31.88 -7.75
CA GLU A 95 13.50 -33.12 -8.53
C GLU A 95 13.79 -34.41 -7.74
N LYS A 96 14.64 -34.33 -6.70
CA LYS A 96 14.96 -35.48 -5.84
C LYS A 96 13.82 -35.88 -4.90
N GLU A 97 12.88 -34.97 -4.64
CA GLU A 97 11.78 -35.22 -3.71
C GLU A 97 10.65 -35.98 -4.40
N SER A 98 10.21 -37.10 -3.82
CA SER A 98 9.10 -37.90 -4.38
C SER A 98 7.76 -37.17 -4.32
N ASN A 99 7.57 -36.27 -3.34
CA ASN A 99 6.42 -35.37 -3.25
C ASN A 99 6.90 -33.91 -3.10
N PRO A 100 7.16 -33.21 -4.22
CA PRO A 100 7.76 -31.87 -4.20
C PRO A 100 6.90 -30.79 -3.53
N PHE A 101 5.61 -31.04 -3.37
CA PHE A 101 4.68 -30.08 -2.79
C PHE A 101 4.40 -30.33 -1.32
N LYS A 102 4.69 -31.52 -0.78
CA LYS A 102 4.44 -31.89 0.63
C LYS A 102 3.05 -31.47 1.15
N GLY A 103 2.02 -31.61 0.30
CA GLY A 103 0.64 -31.22 0.62
C GLY A 103 0.32 -29.72 0.49
N LYS A 104 1.25 -28.91 -0.03
CA LYS A 104 1.06 -27.48 -0.34
C LYS A 104 0.66 -27.27 -1.80
N LEU A 105 0.18 -26.07 -2.12
CA LEU A 105 -0.38 -25.74 -3.43
C LEU A 105 0.70 -25.38 -4.46
N PHE A 106 1.78 -24.75 -4.00
CA PHE A 106 2.85 -24.27 -4.86
C PHE A 106 4.22 -24.76 -4.38
N ALA A 107 5.21 -24.67 -5.27
CA ALA A 107 6.61 -24.78 -4.89
C ALA A 107 7.43 -23.80 -5.70
N TYR A 108 8.59 -23.38 -5.18
CA TYR A 108 9.58 -22.70 -6.00
C TYR A 108 10.98 -23.22 -5.72
N TYR A 109 11.84 -23.14 -6.73
CA TYR A 109 13.27 -23.42 -6.60
C TYR A 109 14.11 -22.35 -7.31
N GLN A 110 15.36 -22.22 -6.90
CA GLN A 110 16.32 -21.36 -7.59
C GLN A 110 17.10 -22.18 -8.62
N ASP A 111 17.06 -21.77 -9.87
CA ASP A 111 17.93 -22.34 -10.89
C ASP A 111 19.30 -21.66 -10.81
N ARG A 112 20.32 -22.42 -10.34
CA ARG A 112 21.68 -21.92 -10.16
C ARG A 112 22.34 -21.53 -11.48
N LYS A 113 21.95 -22.13 -12.62
CA LYS A 113 22.55 -21.81 -13.93
C LYS A 113 22.07 -20.47 -14.46
N SER A 114 20.77 -20.18 -14.29
CA SER A 114 20.15 -18.95 -14.80
C SER A 114 19.95 -17.88 -13.73
N ASN A 115 20.27 -18.15 -12.46
CA ASN A 115 20.02 -17.30 -11.29
C ASN A 115 18.57 -16.77 -11.21
N LYS A 116 17.61 -17.59 -11.65
CA LYS A 116 16.17 -17.29 -11.66
C LYS A 116 15.44 -18.12 -10.62
N THR A 117 14.41 -17.53 -10.01
CA THR A 117 13.50 -18.26 -9.12
C THR A 117 12.31 -18.75 -9.94
N ILE A 118 12.15 -20.06 -10.04
CA ILE A 118 11.10 -20.72 -10.83
C ILE A 118 10.01 -21.20 -9.88
N PHE A 119 8.76 -20.83 -10.18
CA PHE A 119 7.55 -21.21 -9.46
C PHE A 119 6.82 -22.30 -10.23
N VAL A 120 6.32 -23.31 -9.51
CA VAL A 120 5.60 -24.47 -10.03
C VAL A 120 4.29 -24.64 -9.26
N ARG A 121 3.22 -25.04 -9.96
CA ARG A 121 1.88 -25.23 -9.39
C ARG A 121 1.47 -26.70 -9.30
N ASN A 122 0.83 -27.07 -8.20
CA ASN A 122 0.14 -28.36 -8.07
C ASN A 122 -1.33 -28.23 -8.47
N ASN A 123 -1.65 -28.60 -9.72
CA ASN A 123 -3.01 -28.48 -10.26
C ASN A 123 -4.05 -29.32 -9.53
N SER A 124 -3.66 -30.51 -9.02
CA SER A 124 -4.58 -31.44 -8.37
C SER A 124 -5.07 -30.90 -7.03
N LEU A 125 -4.16 -30.49 -6.14
CA LEU A 125 -4.51 -29.93 -4.83
C LEU A 125 -5.28 -28.61 -4.95
N LEU A 126 -5.00 -27.84 -6.00
CA LEU A 126 -5.66 -26.57 -6.25
C LEU A 126 -7.11 -26.77 -6.74
N ALA A 127 -7.35 -27.80 -7.56
CA ALA A 127 -8.71 -28.21 -7.93
C ALA A 127 -9.52 -28.65 -6.71
N GLU A 128 -8.93 -29.45 -5.82
CA GLU A 128 -9.56 -29.86 -4.55
C GLU A 128 -9.91 -28.65 -3.67
N LEU A 129 -9.01 -27.67 -3.57
CA LEU A 129 -9.27 -26.43 -2.84
C LEU A 129 -10.48 -25.68 -3.42
N TYR A 130 -10.56 -25.53 -4.75
CA TYR A 130 -11.69 -24.81 -5.38
C TYR A 130 -13.02 -25.53 -5.19
N VAL A 131 -13.03 -26.86 -5.17
CA VAL A 131 -14.24 -27.63 -4.84
C VAL A 131 -14.67 -27.35 -3.40
N ARG A 132 -13.75 -27.44 -2.43
CA ARG A 132 -14.02 -27.13 -1.01
C ARG A 132 -14.57 -25.70 -0.83
N LEU A 133 -14.01 -24.72 -1.53
CA LEU A 133 -14.47 -23.33 -1.46
C LEU A 133 -15.87 -23.13 -2.03
N LYS A 134 -16.20 -23.79 -3.15
CA LYS A 134 -17.56 -23.75 -3.71
C LYS A 134 -18.58 -24.31 -2.72
N ASP A 135 -18.26 -25.40 -2.03
CA ASP A 135 -19.14 -25.99 -1.02
C ASP A 135 -19.37 -25.06 0.17
N ILE A 136 -18.31 -24.38 0.64
CA ILE A 136 -18.42 -23.38 1.72
C ILE A 136 -19.35 -22.23 1.30
N ILE A 137 -19.17 -21.68 0.10
CA ILE A 137 -20.00 -20.58 -0.42
C ILE A 137 -21.46 -21.03 -0.58
N GLN A 138 -21.69 -22.24 -1.08
CA GLN A 138 -23.06 -22.76 -1.21
C GLN A 138 -23.73 -22.98 0.15
N LYS A 139 -22.99 -23.45 1.17
CA LYS A 139 -23.49 -23.61 2.54
C LYS A 139 -23.83 -22.27 3.18
N THR A 140 -22.99 -21.25 3.02
CA THR A 140 -23.26 -19.90 3.56
C THR A 140 -24.46 -19.24 2.87
N VAL A 141 -24.58 -19.34 1.55
CA VAL A 141 -25.73 -18.81 0.79
C VAL A 141 -27.04 -19.52 1.17
N LYS A 142 -27.02 -20.84 1.36
CA LYS A 142 -28.21 -21.59 1.83
C LYS A 142 -28.61 -21.25 3.27
N ALA A 143 -27.65 -20.92 4.14
CA ALA A 143 -27.93 -20.50 5.52
C ALA A 143 -28.51 -19.08 5.64
N ILE A 144 -28.24 -18.19 4.67
CA ILE A 144 -28.75 -16.81 4.65
C ILE A 144 -30.21 -16.74 4.13
N LYS A 145 -30.59 -17.60 3.17
CA LYS A 145 -31.93 -17.61 2.57
C LYS A 145 -33.12 -17.79 3.54
N PRO A 146 -33.07 -18.59 4.62
CA PRO A 146 -34.21 -18.69 5.54
C PRO A 146 -34.33 -17.54 6.56
N THR A 147 -33.36 -16.63 6.66
CA THR A 147 -33.30 -15.62 7.73
C THR A 147 -33.78 -14.23 7.28
N VAL A 148 -33.82 -13.94 5.98
CA VAL A 148 -34.14 -12.59 5.46
C VAL A 148 -35.65 -12.27 5.45
N GLU A 149 -36.55 -13.27 5.51
CA GLU A 149 -38.00 -13.03 5.50
C GLU A 149 -38.60 -12.59 6.85
N LYS A 150 -37.86 -12.65 7.98
CA LYS A 150 -38.45 -12.39 9.32
C LYS A 150 -37.97 -11.16 10.08
N THR A 151 -37.10 -10.32 9.54
CA THR A 151 -36.65 -9.10 10.24
C THR A 151 -36.51 -7.88 9.33
N LEU A 152 -37.66 -7.34 8.91
CA LEU A 152 -37.81 -5.91 8.64
C LEU A 152 -38.55 -5.31 9.85
N LYS A 153 -37.79 -4.99 10.90
CA LYS A 153 -38.23 -4.03 11.93
C LYS A 153 -37.36 -2.79 11.82
N THR A 154 -38.04 -1.67 11.66
CA THR A 154 -37.60 -0.28 11.56
C THR A 154 -36.42 0.02 12.50
N PHE A 155 -35.27 0.39 11.93
CA PHE A 155 -34.12 0.89 12.70
C PHE A 155 -34.39 2.34 13.11
N GLN A 156 -34.57 2.57 14.42
CA GLN A 156 -34.31 3.87 15.03
C GLN A 156 -32.97 3.82 15.77
N PRO A 157 -32.14 4.88 15.70
CA PRO A 157 -30.83 4.87 16.33
C PRO A 157 -30.97 5.09 17.85
N ARG A 158 -30.60 4.08 18.64
CA ARG A 158 -30.33 4.26 20.07
C ARG A 158 -28.83 4.26 20.32
N ALA A 159 -28.41 5.25 21.11
CA ALA A 159 -27.11 5.36 21.73
C ALA A 159 -26.85 4.15 22.66
N GLY A 160 -25.73 3.47 22.48
CA GLY A 160 -25.31 2.35 23.33
C GLY A 160 -24.18 1.57 22.70
N GLY A 161 -23.01 1.58 23.37
CA GLY A 161 -21.75 0.99 22.89
C GLY A 161 -21.82 -0.49 22.54
N LEU A 162 -21.02 -0.87 21.54
CA LEU A 162 -20.82 -2.24 21.09
C LEU A 162 -20.06 -3.06 22.15
N ILE A 163 -20.80 -3.92 22.83
CA ILE A 163 -20.27 -5.04 23.61
C ILE A 163 -19.82 -6.11 22.62
N GLN A 164 -18.53 -6.48 22.67
CA GLN A 164 -17.99 -7.62 21.92
C GLN A 164 -18.28 -8.94 22.67
N PRO A 165 -18.64 -10.02 21.96
CA PRO A 165 -18.96 -11.30 22.57
C PRO A 165 -17.71 -12.09 22.98
N TYR A 166 -17.83 -12.63 24.19
CA TYR A 166 -16.94 -13.48 24.95
C TYR A 166 -16.60 -14.81 24.25
N VAL A 167 -15.32 -15.17 24.20
CA VAL A 167 -14.87 -16.56 23.98
C VAL A 167 -14.31 -17.09 25.31
N ARG A 168 -14.89 -18.19 25.78
CA ARG A 168 -14.51 -18.93 27.00
C ARG A 168 -13.28 -19.81 26.77
N ALA A 169 -12.56 -20.00 27.89
CA ALA A 169 -11.64 -21.08 28.25
C ALA A 169 -10.17 -20.85 27.83
N THR A 170 -9.16 -21.05 28.69
CA THR A 170 -9.06 -21.93 29.87
C THR A 170 -8.34 -21.27 31.06
N LYS A 171 -8.73 -21.67 32.27
CA LYS A 171 -8.08 -21.32 33.54
C LYS A 171 -6.73 -22.04 33.63
N ASP A 172 -5.64 -21.31 33.44
CA ASP A 172 -4.38 -21.66 34.09
C ASP A 172 -4.17 -20.76 35.30
N LYS A 173 -4.12 -21.41 36.47
CA LYS A 173 -3.71 -20.80 37.74
C LYS A 173 -2.27 -20.31 37.56
N GLN A 174 -2.08 -19.04 37.23
CA GLN A 174 -0.81 -18.38 37.47
C GLN A 174 -0.73 -18.01 38.95
N ILE A 175 0.14 -18.74 39.62
CA ILE A 175 0.57 -18.60 41.00
C ILE A 175 1.07 -17.18 41.22
N ASN A 176 0.54 -16.52 42.26
CA ASN A 176 1.15 -15.34 42.87
C ASN A 176 2.63 -15.63 43.15
N THR A 177 3.54 -15.06 42.37
CA THR A 177 4.92 -14.90 42.82
C THR A 177 4.95 -13.74 43.81
N SER A 178 4.65 -14.10 45.05
CA SER A 178 5.01 -13.33 46.23
C SER A 178 6.47 -12.92 46.12
N TYR A 179 6.70 -11.61 46.23
CA TYR A 179 7.99 -10.96 46.32
C TYR A 179 8.88 -11.67 47.36
N LYS A 180 9.80 -12.54 46.90
CA LYS A 180 10.93 -12.98 47.71
C LYS A 180 12.03 -11.96 47.51
N LYS A 181 12.34 -11.25 48.60
CA LYS A 181 13.48 -10.35 48.78
C LYS A 181 14.76 -11.11 48.39
N GLY A 182 15.25 -10.86 47.19
CA GLY A 182 16.47 -11.46 46.64
C GLY A 182 17.47 -10.37 46.31
N GLY A 183 18.51 -10.28 47.14
CA GLY A 183 19.83 -9.70 46.88
C GLY A 183 19.91 -8.41 46.07
N ASP A 184 19.91 -7.28 46.76
CA ASP A 184 20.70 -6.13 46.32
C ASP A 184 22.14 -6.60 46.10
N CYS A 185 22.64 -6.47 44.88
CA CYS A 185 24.05 -6.64 44.59
C CYS A 185 24.51 -5.48 43.71
N PHE A 186 24.50 -4.26 44.25
CA PHE A 186 25.34 -3.18 43.74
C PHE A 186 25.86 -2.34 44.90
N SER A 187 27.18 -2.24 44.95
CA SER A 187 27.98 -1.70 46.04
C SER A 187 27.56 -0.29 46.47
N LYS A 188 27.51 -0.10 47.78
CA LYS A 188 27.44 1.18 48.46
C LYS A 188 28.69 1.98 48.12
N GLU A 189 28.52 3.10 47.41
CA GLU A 189 29.33 4.30 47.64
C GLU A 189 28.41 5.53 47.64
N VAL A 190 28.60 6.33 48.69
CA VAL A 190 27.82 7.52 49.05
C VAL A 190 28.46 8.73 48.40
N GLY A 191 27.63 9.60 47.82
CA GLY A 191 28.00 10.96 47.46
C GLY A 191 26.74 11.79 47.28
N ALA A 192 26.28 12.43 48.35
CA ALA A 192 25.24 13.46 48.29
C ALA A 192 25.84 14.73 47.65
N GLY A 193 26.07 14.67 46.34
CA GLY A 193 26.46 15.82 45.53
C GLY A 193 25.22 16.59 45.08
N GLN A 194 25.24 17.91 45.22
CA GLN A 194 24.27 18.81 44.60
C GLN A 194 24.21 18.53 43.09
N LEU A 195 23.00 18.35 42.57
CA LEU A 195 22.77 18.17 41.13
C LEU A 195 23.13 19.46 40.41
N SER A 196 23.91 19.36 39.34
CA SER A 196 24.17 20.48 38.44
C SER A 196 22.86 20.98 37.81
N ASP A 197 22.77 22.26 37.47
CA ASP A 197 21.60 22.86 36.81
C ASP A 197 21.21 22.12 35.51
N GLN A 198 22.21 21.62 34.78
CA GLN A 198 21.98 20.83 33.56
C GLN A 198 21.37 19.45 33.86
N GLN A 199 21.81 18.79 34.93
CA GLN A 199 21.27 17.50 35.36
C GLN A 199 19.83 17.63 35.86
N SER A 200 19.53 18.71 36.59
CA SER A 200 18.16 19.02 37.03
C SER A 200 17.24 19.25 35.84
N LYS A 201 17.72 19.94 34.79
CA LYS A 201 16.96 20.15 33.55
C LYS A 201 16.63 18.83 32.84
N ILE A 202 17.60 17.92 32.71
CA ILE A 202 17.40 16.60 32.09
C ILE A 202 16.35 15.78 32.84
N VAL A 203 16.39 15.77 34.18
CA VAL A 203 15.40 15.03 34.99
C VAL A 203 13.99 15.59 34.80
N LEU A 204 13.85 16.92 34.71
CA LEU A 204 12.57 17.57 34.43
C LEU A 204 12.06 17.22 33.03
N GLU A 205 12.92 17.23 32.01
CA GLU A 205 12.55 16.86 30.64
C GLU A 205 12.15 15.38 30.54
N MET A 206 12.88 14.47 31.20
CA MET A 206 12.51 13.06 31.27
C MET A 206 11.15 12.84 31.94
N LYS A 207 10.87 13.59 33.01
CA LYS A 207 9.57 13.57 33.68
C LYS A 207 8.46 14.11 32.78
N ALA A 208 8.71 15.22 32.08
CA ALA A 208 7.75 15.80 31.14
C ALA A 208 7.40 14.82 30.01
N ILE A 209 8.40 14.13 29.45
CA ILE A 209 8.19 13.08 28.43
C ILE A 209 7.33 11.92 28.98
N TRP A 210 7.56 11.51 30.23
CA TRP A 210 6.73 10.50 30.86
C TRP A 210 5.27 10.97 31.01
N GLU A 211 5.07 12.19 31.50
CA GLU A 211 3.73 12.78 31.65
C GLU A 211 3.01 12.93 30.31
N GLU A 212 3.72 13.29 29.24
CA GLU A 212 3.15 13.43 27.89
C GLU A 212 2.69 12.08 27.30
N GLU A 213 3.54 11.05 27.37
CA GLU A 213 3.29 9.78 26.67
C GLU A 213 2.49 8.77 27.51
N ILE A 214 2.69 8.77 28.84
CA ILE A 214 2.11 7.79 29.79
C ILE A 214 1.08 8.43 30.73
N GLY A 215 1.15 9.75 30.93
CA GLY A 215 0.26 10.49 31.81
C GLY A 215 0.74 10.52 33.27
N SER A 216 -0.12 11.00 34.17
CA SER A 216 0.22 11.14 35.59
C SER A 216 0.33 9.80 36.36
N ARG A 217 0.19 8.68 35.66
CA ARG A 217 0.12 7.34 36.25
C ARG A 217 1.51 6.89 36.71
N GLY A 218 1.59 6.39 37.95
CA GLY A 218 2.81 5.80 38.48
C GLY A 218 3.99 6.76 38.67
N LEU A 219 3.75 8.07 38.57
CA LEU A 219 4.71 9.10 38.95
C LEU A 219 4.97 9.03 40.46
N VAL A 220 6.22 9.23 40.80
CA VAL A 220 6.69 9.35 42.17
C VAL A 220 7.23 10.77 42.35
N ALA A 221 7.12 11.32 43.56
CA ALA A 221 7.71 12.61 43.88
C ALA A 221 9.22 12.61 43.55
N LEU A 222 9.70 13.70 42.94
CA LEU A 222 11.12 13.89 42.63
C LEU A 222 11.89 14.13 43.94
N THR A 223 12.35 13.06 44.57
CA THR A 223 13.32 13.14 45.66
C THR A 223 14.75 13.21 45.08
N PRO A 224 15.72 13.79 45.80
CA PRO A 224 17.11 13.86 45.32
C PRO A 224 17.67 12.49 44.89
N ASP A 225 17.42 11.45 45.68
CA ASP A 225 17.81 10.06 45.36
C ASP A 225 17.15 9.55 44.08
N PHE A 226 15.89 9.89 43.85
CA PHE A 226 15.17 9.48 42.66
C PHE A 226 15.65 10.23 41.41
N SER A 227 15.97 11.52 41.53
CA SER A 227 16.60 12.30 40.46
C SER A 227 17.97 11.73 40.07
N GLN A 228 18.80 11.34 41.03
CA GLN A 228 20.07 10.64 40.75
C GLN A 228 19.84 9.30 40.05
N ARG A 229 18.81 8.54 40.44
CA ARG A 229 18.45 7.28 39.77
C ARG A 229 17.99 7.50 38.32
N MET A 230 17.24 8.56 38.05
CA MET A 230 16.84 8.94 36.69
C MET A 230 18.05 9.29 35.83
N LEU A 231 19.02 10.04 36.36
CA LEU A 231 20.25 10.38 35.65
C LEU A 231 21.13 9.16 35.35
N ARG A 232 21.30 8.25 36.31
CA ARG A 232 22.01 6.98 36.07
C ARG A 232 21.33 6.14 35.00
N ALA A 233 20.00 6.10 34.97
CA ALA A 233 19.24 5.42 33.92
C ALA A 233 19.37 6.13 32.56
N TYR A 234 19.35 7.47 32.55
CA TYR A 234 19.57 8.28 31.36
C TYR A 234 20.92 7.98 30.70
N GLU A 235 22.00 8.05 31.49
CA GLU A 235 23.36 7.80 31.01
C GLU A 235 23.60 6.33 30.68
N GLY A 236 23.16 5.40 31.54
CA GLY A 236 23.41 3.96 31.35
C GLY A 236 22.46 3.29 30.35
N LEU A 237 21.14 3.37 30.58
CA LEU A 237 20.14 2.63 29.80
C LEU A 237 19.80 3.31 28.48
N PHE A 238 19.86 4.64 28.43
CA PHE A 238 19.48 5.45 27.28
C PHE A 238 20.67 6.16 26.61
N GLN A 239 21.89 5.93 27.11
CA GLN A 239 23.15 6.47 26.55
C GLN A 239 23.12 8.00 26.39
N GLY A 240 22.48 8.69 27.34
CA GLY A 240 22.38 10.14 27.34
C GLY A 240 21.50 10.72 26.24
N SER A 241 20.47 9.99 25.78
CA SER A 241 19.55 10.46 24.72
C SER A 241 18.10 10.51 25.19
N LEU A 242 17.51 11.71 25.13
CA LEU A 242 16.08 11.92 25.39
C LEU A 242 15.18 11.27 24.33
N ASP A 243 15.63 11.19 23.09
CA ASP A 243 14.88 10.49 22.02
C ASP A 243 14.74 9.01 22.32
N ARG A 244 15.78 8.37 22.87
CA ARG A 244 15.74 6.96 23.27
C ARG A 244 14.84 6.75 24.48
N TRP A 245 14.87 7.68 25.43
CA TRP A 245 13.91 7.69 26.54
C TRP A 245 12.47 7.83 26.04
N ARG A 246 12.21 8.74 25.11
CA ARG A 246 10.90 8.95 24.51
C ARG A 246 10.41 7.74 23.73
N ALA A 247 11.27 7.15 22.90
CA ALA A 247 10.95 5.92 22.17
C ALA A 247 10.62 4.77 23.12
N TYR A 248 11.32 4.68 24.25
CA TYR A 248 11.03 3.71 25.30
C TYR A 248 9.69 3.96 25.99
N CYS A 249 9.36 5.21 26.33
CA CYS A 249 8.05 5.59 26.86
C CYS A 249 6.92 5.27 25.87
N LEU A 250 7.13 5.52 24.57
CA LEU A 250 6.18 5.16 23.51
C LEU A 250 5.96 3.63 23.41
N LYS A 251 7.02 2.83 23.54
CA LYS A 251 6.91 1.37 23.59
C LYS A 251 6.05 0.93 24.78
N ILE A 252 6.25 1.51 25.96
CA ILE A 252 5.42 1.25 27.14
C ILE A 252 3.96 1.65 26.86
N ALA A 253 3.75 2.87 26.34
CA ALA A 253 2.44 3.42 26.03
C ALA A 253 1.67 2.62 24.96
N SER A 254 2.37 1.81 24.16
CA SER A 254 1.77 0.91 23.17
C SER A 254 1.13 -0.35 23.78
N SER A 255 1.30 -0.62 25.08
CA SER A 255 0.74 -1.81 25.75
C SER A 255 -0.49 -1.48 26.59
N LYS A 256 -1.64 -2.11 26.30
CA LYS A 256 -2.84 -2.02 27.14
C LYS A 256 -2.62 -2.56 28.55
N PHE A 257 -1.76 -3.57 28.72
CA PHE A 257 -1.46 -4.14 30.03
C PHE A 257 -0.65 -3.16 30.89
N LEU A 258 0.45 -2.62 30.36
CA LEU A 258 1.30 -1.67 31.10
C LEU A 258 0.56 -0.37 31.41
N MET A 259 -0.37 0.02 30.53
CA MET A 259 -1.24 1.18 30.73
C MET A 259 -2.43 0.90 31.67
N GLY A 260 -2.62 -0.34 32.14
CA GLY A 260 -3.72 -0.71 33.05
C GLY A 260 -5.10 -0.70 32.39
N GLU A 261 -5.17 -0.76 31.06
CA GLU A 261 -6.39 -0.78 30.26
C GLU A 261 -6.84 -2.22 29.92
N LYS A 262 -6.05 -3.23 30.28
CA LYS A 262 -6.42 -4.64 30.10
C LYS A 262 -7.50 -5.04 31.11
N ALA A 263 -8.62 -5.56 30.60
CA ALA A 263 -9.76 -5.96 31.41
C ALA A 263 -9.35 -7.03 32.44
N GLY A 264 -9.74 -6.81 33.70
CA GLY A 264 -9.45 -7.72 34.81
C GLY A 264 -8.09 -7.50 35.50
N THR A 265 -7.32 -6.49 35.11
CA THR A 265 -6.05 -6.15 35.77
C THR A 265 -6.05 -4.71 36.27
N ASN A 266 -5.75 -4.49 37.55
CA ASN A 266 -5.50 -3.16 38.13
C ASN A 266 -4.00 -2.82 38.10
N TYR A 267 -3.30 -3.23 37.05
CA TYR A 267 -1.86 -3.04 36.96
C TYR A 267 -1.54 -1.57 36.69
N GLN A 268 -0.65 -0.99 37.50
CA GLN A 268 -0.17 0.38 37.34
C GLN A 268 1.35 0.36 37.32
N LEU A 269 1.92 0.56 36.14
CA LEU A 269 3.37 0.69 36.00
C LEU A 269 3.85 1.94 36.74
N ARG A 270 4.84 1.78 37.61
CA ARG A 270 5.48 2.89 38.32
C ARG A 270 6.79 3.27 37.63
N LEU A 271 7.07 4.56 37.52
CA LEU A 271 8.29 5.07 36.88
C LEU A 271 9.59 4.45 37.44
N PRO A 272 9.76 4.23 38.77
CA PRO A 272 10.95 3.55 39.28
C PRO A 272 11.17 2.13 38.75
N VAL A 273 10.09 1.42 38.42
CA VAL A 273 10.16 0.07 37.82
C VAL A 273 10.53 0.18 36.35
N ALA A 274 9.98 1.17 35.63
CA ALA A 274 10.31 1.39 34.22
C ALA A 274 11.79 1.72 33.98
N LEU A 275 12.47 2.28 34.99
CA LEU A 275 13.88 2.64 34.96
C LEU A 275 14.83 1.50 35.35
N THR A 276 14.34 0.27 35.60
CA THR A 276 15.24 -0.87 35.86
C THR A 276 15.67 -1.55 34.57
N GLU A 277 16.92 -2.02 34.55
CA GLU A 277 17.47 -2.80 33.45
C GLU A 277 16.69 -4.09 33.22
N THR A 278 16.26 -4.74 34.30
CA THR A 278 15.42 -5.94 34.27
C THR A 278 14.10 -5.71 33.53
N PHE A 279 13.46 -4.55 33.75
CA PHE A 279 12.21 -4.23 33.09
C PHE A 279 12.45 -3.90 31.61
N LYS A 280 13.53 -3.17 31.28
CA LYS A 280 13.92 -2.92 29.89
C LYS A 280 14.14 -4.22 29.11
N ILE A 281 14.87 -5.18 29.69
CA ILE A 281 15.09 -6.51 29.09
C ILE A 281 13.74 -7.22 28.88
N GLN A 282 12.87 -7.27 29.89
CA GLN A 282 11.56 -7.92 29.76
C GLN A 282 10.65 -7.25 28.71
N LEU A 283 10.77 -5.93 28.56
CA LEU A 283 10.07 -5.16 27.52
C LEU A 283 10.58 -5.54 26.12
N GLU A 284 11.89 -5.67 25.95
CA GLU A 284 12.53 -6.09 24.69
C GLU A 284 12.26 -7.57 24.37
N GLU A 285 12.17 -8.44 25.37
CA GLU A 285 11.75 -9.83 25.26
C GLU A 285 10.26 -10.00 24.88
N GLY A 286 9.49 -8.90 24.84
CA GLY A 286 8.09 -8.92 24.39
C GLY A 286 7.09 -9.46 25.41
N ARG A 287 7.46 -9.53 26.71
CA ARG A 287 6.61 -10.10 27.78
C ARG A 287 5.33 -9.31 28.08
N TYR A 288 5.19 -8.11 27.53
CA TYR A 288 4.16 -7.15 27.92
C TYR A 288 3.14 -6.79 26.82
N GLU A 289 2.95 -7.64 25.79
CA GLU A 289 1.93 -7.44 24.74
C GLU A 289 1.98 -6.02 24.13
N LEU A 290 3.13 -5.66 23.57
CA LEU A 290 3.36 -4.36 22.92
C LEU A 290 2.45 -4.18 21.68
N SER A 291 2.20 -2.93 21.28
CA SER A 291 1.34 -2.58 20.12
C SER A 291 -0.14 -2.96 20.24
N THR A 292 -0.65 -3.12 21.46
CA THR A 292 -2.07 -3.38 21.73
C THR A 292 -2.90 -2.10 21.89
N ARG A 293 -2.25 -0.94 21.98
CA ARG A 293 -2.83 0.41 22.13
C ARG A 293 -2.30 1.36 21.05
N GLU A 294 -3.19 2.16 20.49
CA GLU A 294 -2.83 3.24 19.54
C GLU A 294 -2.27 4.43 20.33
N THR A 295 -1.01 4.79 20.04
CA THR A 295 -0.34 5.90 20.74
C THR A 295 -0.85 7.28 20.26
N SER A 296 -0.46 8.35 20.94
CA SER A 296 -0.67 9.75 20.50
C SER A 296 -0.05 9.98 19.11
N VAL A 297 1.18 9.48 18.92
CA VAL A 297 1.95 9.56 17.68
C VAL A 297 1.28 8.77 16.56
N ASP A 298 0.75 7.57 16.84
CA ASP A 298 0.03 6.77 15.84
C ASP A 298 -1.23 7.48 15.34
N ARG A 299 -1.97 8.15 16.25
CA ARG A 299 -3.14 8.96 15.89
C ARG A 299 -2.76 10.15 15.00
N GLN A 300 -1.67 10.85 15.31
CA GLN A 300 -1.17 11.94 14.47
C GLN A 300 -0.76 11.45 13.07
N ARG A 301 0.02 10.36 13.00
CA ARG A 301 0.41 9.73 11.72
C ARG A 301 -0.78 9.31 10.88
N LYS A 302 -1.82 8.76 11.52
CA LYS A 302 -3.06 8.38 10.84
C LYS A 302 -3.78 9.59 10.26
N LEU A 303 -3.89 10.67 11.03
CA LEU A 303 -4.52 11.92 10.59
C LEU A 303 -3.73 12.60 9.45
N GLU A 304 -2.41 12.58 9.53
CA GLU A 304 -1.53 13.03 8.45
C GLU A 304 -1.69 12.16 7.19
N SER A 305 -1.74 10.84 7.35
CA SER A 305 -1.99 9.91 6.23
C SER A 305 -3.34 10.18 5.57
N GLU A 306 -4.40 10.45 6.35
CA GLU A 306 -5.71 10.82 5.82
C GLU A 306 -5.69 12.16 5.09
N ARG A 307 -4.98 13.17 5.63
CA ARG A 307 -4.77 14.46 4.94
C ARG A 307 -4.04 14.27 3.61
N LEU A 308 -2.97 13.47 3.57
CA LEU A 308 -2.23 13.18 2.35
C LEU A 308 -3.07 12.46 1.31
N LYS A 309 -3.92 11.50 1.73
CA LYS A 309 -4.88 10.84 0.83
C LYS A 309 -5.87 11.84 0.22
N LEU A 310 -6.38 12.77 1.02
CA LEU A 310 -7.34 13.77 0.55
C LEU A 310 -6.69 14.76 -0.43
N ILE A 311 -5.44 15.16 -0.19
CA ILE A 311 -4.66 15.98 -1.12
C ILE A 311 -4.44 15.22 -2.43
N ALA A 312 -3.98 13.97 -2.37
CA ALA A 312 -3.75 13.14 -3.56
C ALA A 312 -5.02 13.01 -4.43
N VAL A 313 -6.18 12.77 -3.81
CA VAL A 313 -7.46 12.70 -4.54
C VAL A 313 -7.80 14.02 -5.22
N LYS A 314 -7.56 15.16 -4.56
CA LYS A 314 -7.80 16.49 -5.15
C LYS A 314 -6.85 16.76 -6.33
N THR A 315 -5.57 16.43 -6.20
CA THR A 315 -4.57 16.58 -7.26
C THR A 315 -4.92 15.75 -8.49
N GLU A 316 -5.31 14.48 -8.31
CA GLU A 316 -5.71 13.62 -9.43
C GLU A 316 -7.00 14.12 -10.11
N ARG A 317 -7.95 14.66 -9.33
CA ARG A 317 -9.14 15.30 -9.89
C ARG A 317 -8.78 16.54 -10.71
N GLY A 318 -7.83 17.34 -10.24
CA GLY A 318 -7.30 18.51 -10.96
C GLY A 318 -6.63 18.11 -12.29
N LYS A 319 -5.75 17.10 -12.28
CA LYS A 319 -5.11 16.58 -13.49
C LYS A 319 -6.11 16.09 -14.52
N LYS A 320 -7.10 15.28 -14.09
CA LYS A 320 -8.17 14.82 -15.00
C LYS A 320 -8.93 15.98 -15.61
N ARG A 321 -9.21 17.03 -14.82
CA ARG A 321 -9.89 18.23 -15.32
C ARG A 321 -9.04 18.99 -16.34
N ILE A 322 -7.73 19.09 -16.13
CA ILE A 322 -6.79 19.68 -17.09
C ILE A 322 -6.81 18.90 -18.41
N GLU A 323 -6.79 17.57 -18.37
CA GLU A 323 -6.89 16.73 -19.56
C GLU A 323 -8.21 16.94 -20.32
N ASP A 324 -9.33 17.03 -19.59
CA ASP A 324 -10.64 17.32 -20.19
C ASP A 324 -10.66 18.67 -20.90
N LEU A 325 -10.08 19.72 -20.28
CA LEU A 325 -9.99 21.05 -20.89
C LEU A 325 -9.08 21.06 -22.12
N LYS A 326 -7.96 20.32 -22.10
CA LYS A 326 -7.08 20.16 -23.27
C LYS A 326 -7.80 19.44 -24.42
N ARG A 327 -8.58 18.41 -24.12
CA ARG A 327 -9.46 17.75 -25.12
C ARG A 327 -10.48 18.71 -25.69
N GLU A 328 -11.13 19.51 -24.85
CA GLU A 328 -12.13 20.50 -25.29
C GLU A 328 -11.53 21.54 -26.25
N LYS A 329 -10.28 21.97 -26.01
CA LYS A 329 -9.54 22.87 -26.91
C LYS A 329 -9.31 22.23 -28.28
N VAL A 330 -8.83 20.99 -28.32
CA VAL A 330 -8.63 20.23 -29.56
C VAL A 330 -9.95 20.00 -30.31
N ASP A 331 -11.02 19.68 -29.59
CA ASP A 331 -12.34 19.46 -30.20
C ASP A 331 -12.97 20.77 -30.71
N HIS A 332 -12.66 21.90 -30.09
CA HIS A 332 -13.05 23.21 -30.60
C HIS A 332 -12.34 23.52 -31.92
N GLU A 333 -11.03 23.33 -31.98
CA GLU A 333 -10.22 23.48 -33.19
C GLU A 333 -10.76 22.60 -34.34
N LYS A 334 -10.99 21.30 -34.08
CA LYS A 334 -11.59 20.39 -35.06
C LYS A 334 -12.94 20.89 -35.58
N ARG A 335 -13.80 21.40 -34.70
CA ARG A 335 -15.11 21.95 -35.10
C ARG A 335 -14.97 23.16 -36.03
N LEU A 336 -13.99 24.02 -35.81
CA LEU A 336 -13.72 25.17 -36.68
C LEU A 336 -13.22 24.73 -38.05
N ILE A 337 -12.27 23.79 -38.09
CA ILE A 337 -11.75 23.22 -39.34
C ILE A 337 -12.88 22.56 -40.13
N MET A 338 -13.69 21.70 -39.50
CA MET A 338 -14.83 21.06 -40.15
C MET A 338 -15.87 22.07 -40.67
N LYS A 339 -16.08 23.18 -39.95
CA LYS A 339 -16.98 24.25 -40.40
C LYS A 339 -16.41 24.94 -41.64
N ARG A 340 -15.10 25.19 -41.69
CA ARG A 340 -14.44 25.79 -42.85
C ARG A 340 -14.42 24.84 -44.04
N GLU A 341 -14.13 23.56 -43.82
CA GLU A 341 -14.15 22.51 -44.85
C GLU A 341 -15.52 22.46 -45.54
N ARG A 342 -16.61 22.48 -44.78
CA ARG A 342 -17.98 22.50 -45.32
C ARG A 342 -18.32 23.78 -46.09
N ALA A 343 -17.60 24.87 -45.83
CA ALA A 343 -17.78 26.16 -46.48
C ALA A 343 -16.85 26.36 -47.69
N LEU A 344 -16.01 25.39 -48.03
CA LEU A 344 -15.14 25.44 -49.21
C LEU A 344 -15.97 25.39 -50.49
N SER A 345 -15.64 26.27 -51.42
CA SER A 345 -16.12 26.21 -52.79
C SER A 345 -15.48 25.04 -53.56
N LEU A 346 -16.11 24.64 -54.67
CA LEU A 346 -15.58 23.60 -55.56
C LEU A 346 -14.22 24.01 -56.17
N ASP A 347 -14.03 25.30 -56.44
CA ASP A 347 -12.79 25.83 -57.02
C ASP A 347 -11.65 25.80 -55.99
N GLU A 348 -11.88 26.25 -54.74
CA GLU A 348 -10.89 26.14 -53.66
C GLU A 348 -10.49 24.68 -53.42
N MET A 349 -11.47 23.77 -53.39
CA MET A 349 -11.21 22.33 -53.23
C MET A 349 -10.34 21.77 -54.36
N LYS A 350 -10.55 22.22 -55.59
CA LYS A 350 -9.73 21.83 -56.75
C LYS A 350 -8.31 22.36 -56.62
N THR A 351 -8.12 23.59 -56.16
CA THR A 351 -6.80 24.17 -55.89
C THR A 351 -6.04 23.36 -54.85
N TYR A 352 -6.68 22.97 -53.74
CA TYR A 352 -6.04 22.12 -52.73
C TYR A 352 -5.64 20.74 -53.26
N LYS A 353 -6.49 20.12 -54.10
CA LYS A 353 -6.15 18.83 -54.74
C LYS A 353 -4.93 18.96 -55.65
N GLN A 354 -4.86 20.01 -56.46
CA GLN A 354 -3.72 20.26 -57.34
C GLN A 354 -2.42 20.52 -56.56
N ALA A 355 -2.50 21.27 -55.46
CA ALA A 355 -1.36 21.49 -54.56
C ALA A 355 -0.86 20.17 -53.94
N PHE A 356 -1.79 19.32 -53.47
CA PHE A 356 -1.46 18.00 -52.93
C PHE A 356 -0.85 17.07 -53.98
N GLU A 357 -1.41 17.05 -55.20
CA GLU A 357 -0.88 16.29 -56.34
C GLU A 357 0.55 16.72 -56.69
N GLY A 358 0.82 18.03 -56.73
CA GLY A 358 2.16 18.56 -56.94
C GLY A 358 3.13 18.06 -55.87
N LEU A 359 2.77 18.21 -54.59
CA LEU A 359 3.59 17.73 -53.47
C LEU A 359 3.86 16.23 -53.53
N MET A 360 2.85 15.40 -53.83
CA MET A 360 3.01 13.95 -53.88
C MET A 360 3.78 13.48 -55.11
N THR A 361 3.71 14.22 -56.22
CA THR A 361 4.45 13.91 -57.45
C THR A 361 5.93 14.27 -57.31
N GLU A 362 6.25 15.37 -56.64
CA GLU A 362 7.62 15.85 -56.40
C GLU A 362 8.29 15.18 -55.20
N SER A 363 7.53 14.57 -54.29
CA SER A 363 8.09 13.94 -53.09
C SER A 363 8.69 12.56 -53.36
N ASP A 364 9.91 12.35 -52.89
CA ASP A 364 10.61 11.05 -52.86
C ASP A 364 10.22 10.16 -51.66
N CYS A 365 9.23 10.58 -50.85
CA CYS A 365 8.79 9.78 -49.72
C CYS A 365 7.92 8.59 -50.13
N SER A 366 7.77 7.62 -49.23
CA SER A 366 6.92 6.43 -49.43
C SER A 366 5.47 6.78 -49.78
N LYS A 367 4.93 7.89 -49.26
CA LYS A 367 3.59 8.37 -49.59
C LYS A 367 3.48 8.93 -51.02
N GLY A 368 4.49 9.66 -51.48
CA GLY A 368 4.56 10.16 -52.86
C GLY A 368 4.67 9.01 -53.88
N ALA A 369 5.51 8.02 -53.58
CA ALA A 369 5.60 6.80 -54.38
C ALA A 369 4.27 6.04 -54.43
N TRP A 370 3.60 5.89 -53.27
CA TRP A 370 2.29 5.24 -53.17
C TRP A 370 1.21 5.98 -53.97
N PHE A 371 1.20 7.32 -53.91
CA PHE A 371 0.31 8.16 -54.68
C PHE A 371 0.50 7.95 -56.19
N ARG A 372 1.74 7.93 -56.67
CA ARG A 372 2.06 7.69 -58.09
C ARG A 372 1.64 6.29 -58.57
N GLU A 373 1.68 5.29 -57.70
CA GLU A 373 1.29 3.92 -58.03
C GLU A 373 -0.23 3.71 -58.02
N LYS A 374 -0.94 4.24 -57.00
CA LYS A 374 -2.35 3.92 -56.75
C LYS A 374 -3.33 5.03 -57.14
N GLY A 375 -2.86 6.28 -57.19
CA GLY A 375 -3.68 7.44 -57.51
C GLY A 375 -4.84 7.68 -56.54
N TRP A 376 -5.81 8.48 -56.98
CA TRP A 376 -6.94 8.94 -56.15
C TRP A 376 -7.96 7.87 -55.78
N ASP A 377 -7.94 6.71 -56.41
CA ASP A 377 -8.92 5.67 -56.12
C ASP A 377 -8.64 4.98 -54.77
N ASP A 378 -7.39 5.05 -54.30
CA ASP A 378 -6.96 4.47 -53.03
C ASP A 378 -7.49 5.22 -51.80
N PHE A 379 -7.90 4.45 -50.79
CA PHE A 379 -8.40 5.00 -49.53
C PHE A 379 -7.32 5.74 -48.74
N SER A 380 -6.09 5.23 -48.74
CA SER A 380 -4.98 5.83 -47.99
C SER A 380 -4.60 7.19 -48.57
N VAL A 381 -4.63 7.31 -49.90
CA VAL A 381 -4.44 8.59 -50.60
C VAL A 381 -5.52 9.61 -50.24
N LYS A 382 -6.80 9.19 -50.17
CA LYS A 382 -7.90 10.06 -49.73
C LYS A 382 -7.72 10.52 -48.29
N LEU A 383 -7.26 9.64 -47.39
CA LEU A 383 -6.99 9.99 -46.00
C LEU A 383 -5.81 10.95 -45.86
N ASP A 384 -4.72 10.71 -46.59
CA ASP A 384 -3.56 11.60 -46.62
C ASP A 384 -3.93 12.99 -47.16
N PHE A 385 -4.79 13.06 -48.19
CA PHE A 385 -5.33 14.33 -48.67
C PHE A 385 -6.19 15.03 -47.62
N GLN A 386 -7.04 14.30 -46.87
CA GLN A 386 -7.83 14.90 -45.79
C GLN A 386 -6.96 15.49 -44.68
N VAL A 387 -5.89 14.81 -44.30
CA VAL A 387 -4.92 15.33 -43.32
C VAL A 387 -4.25 16.60 -43.86
N PHE A 388 -3.75 16.56 -45.09
CA PHE A 388 -3.18 17.74 -45.75
C PHE A 388 -4.16 18.92 -45.80
N LEU A 389 -5.41 18.65 -46.20
CA LEU A 389 -6.45 19.67 -46.29
C LEU A 389 -6.75 20.28 -44.92
N TRP A 390 -6.81 19.46 -43.86
CA TRP A 390 -7.04 19.95 -42.50
C TRP A 390 -5.90 20.82 -41.99
N ASP A 391 -4.65 20.47 -42.28
CA ASP A 391 -3.49 21.30 -41.93
C ASP A 391 -3.51 22.64 -42.67
N GLN A 392 -3.81 22.63 -43.97
CA GLN A 392 -3.94 23.85 -44.77
C GLN A 392 -5.11 24.73 -44.30
N LEU A 393 -6.25 24.14 -43.97
CA LEU A 393 -7.39 24.89 -43.43
C LEU A 393 -7.08 25.48 -42.06
N LYS A 394 -6.33 24.76 -41.23
CA LYS A 394 -5.88 25.24 -39.92
C LYS A 394 -4.99 26.48 -40.06
N GLU A 395 -4.09 26.52 -41.04
CA GLU A 395 -3.24 27.69 -41.32
C GLU A 395 -4.06 28.92 -41.76
N THR A 396 -5.24 28.72 -42.35
CA THR A 396 -6.15 29.82 -42.73
C THR A 396 -7.00 30.36 -41.58
N LEU A 397 -7.07 29.65 -40.45
CA LEU A 397 -7.77 30.15 -39.26
C LEU A 397 -6.90 31.18 -38.54
N THR A 398 -7.50 32.28 -38.09
CA THR A 398 -6.73 33.29 -37.35
C THR A 398 -6.39 32.78 -35.96
N MET A 399 -5.26 33.21 -35.39
CA MET A 399 -4.90 32.90 -33.98
C MET A 399 -6.05 33.23 -33.02
N LYS A 400 -6.81 34.30 -33.27
CA LYS A 400 -7.96 34.71 -32.46
C LYS A 400 -9.13 33.72 -32.49
N ASP A 401 -9.30 32.96 -33.56
CA ASP A 401 -10.34 31.95 -33.67
C ASP A 401 -9.94 30.64 -32.96
N LEU A 402 -8.64 30.37 -32.88
CA LEU A 402 -8.06 29.17 -32.27
C LEU A 402 -7.81 29.33 -30.76
N GLU A 403 -7.62 30.56 -30.31
CA GLU A 403 -7.38 30.89 -28.90
C GLU A 403 -8.66 30.70 -28.06
N ARG A 404 -8.49 30.00 -26.93
CA ARG A 404 -9.50 29.84 -25.89
C ARG A 404 -8.91 30.32 -24.57
N PRO A 405 -8.75 31.65 -24.41
CA PRO A 405 -8.12 32.22 -23.20
C PRO A 405 -8.89 31.83 -21.93
N ASP A 406 -10.21 31.61 -22.06
CA ASP A 406 -11.06 31.08 -20.99
C ASP A 406 -10.64 29.67 -20.51
N LEU A 407 -10.19 28.81 -21.43
CA LEU A 407 -9.70 27.47 -21.11
C LEU A 407 -8.25 27.52 -20.65
N ASP A 408 -7.42 28.37 -21.26
CA ASP A 408 -6.00 28.50 -20.93
C ASP A 408 -5.80 29.10 -19.53
N GLU A 409 -6.60 30.10 -19.12
CA GLU A 409 -6.61 30.62 -17.75
C GLU A 409 -7.02 29.54 -16.74
N ARG A 410 -8.06 28.76 -17.06
CA ARG A 410 -8.52 27.66 -16.18
C ARG A 410 -7.51 26.53 -16.05
N ILE A 411 -6.80 26.20 -17.13
CA ILE A 411 -5.72 25.22 -17.09
C ILE A 411 -4.59 25.75 -16.20
N LEU A 412 -4.18 27.01 -16.38
CA LEU A 412 -3.12 27.63 -15.60
C LEU A 412 -3.46 27.71 -14.10
N GLU A 413 -4.70 28.07 -13.76
CA GLU A 413 -5.18 28.07 -12.36
C GLU A 413 -5.13 26.67 -11.74
N LEU A 414 -5.59 25.65 -12.47
CA LEU A 414 -5.56 24.27 -12.00
C LEU A 414 -4.14 23.71 -11.88
N GLU A 415 -3.23 24.11 -12.77
CA GLU A 415 -1.81 23.76 -12.70
C GLU A 415 -1.13 24.41 -11.48
N LYS A 416 -1.44 25.68 -11.18
CA LYS A 416 -0.98 26.36 -9.95
C LYS A 416 -1.52 25.75 -8.66
N LEU A 417 -2.73 25.20 -8.69
CA LEU A 417 -3.33 24.50 -7.55
C LEU A 417 -2.81 23.06 -7.37
N ALA A 418 -2.19 22.50 -8.42
CA ALA A 418 -1.65 21.14 -8.42
C ALA A 418 -0.14 21.07 -8.14
N ALA A 419 0.59 22.17 -8.36
CA ALA A 419 1.98 22.38 -7.94
C ALA A 419 2.05 22.72 -6.44
#